data_AF-A0AA36B2Y5-F1
#
_entry.id   AF-A0AA36B2Y5-F1
#
_cell.length_a   1.000
_cell.length_b   1.000
_cell.length_c   1.000
_cell.angle_alpha   90.00
_cell.angle_beta   90.00
_cell.angle_gamma   90.00
#
_symmetry.space_group_name_H-M   'P 1'
#
loop_
_entity.id
_entity.type
_entity.pdbx_description
1 polymer ?
#
loop_
_entity_poly.entity_id
_entity_poly.type
_entity_poly.pdbx_seq_one_letter_code
_entity_poly.pdbx_strand_id
1 'polypeptide(L)'
;MPPKKRSHIGRHTAAAAAKKAKRSAINASAVAAQRASDDPQQRATRLATNAAVASYDAATTASDGLETRSKRSAINASAVAAQRASEDPQQRATRLATNAAVASYDAASTASDGPETRSKRNAINASAVAAQRASEDPQQRATRLATNAAVASYDAASTASDGPETRSKRSAIKASAVAAQRASEDSQQRATRLATNAAATAASTFSTHSHDSDQQRSTFQRNSRRRVTNTLSLLRRSIPYCRLFIAEYCFTLNPEEWGDAQGIKNILLDMLFHTPYTTKANKPETPKCVTYSKVRTTIFCSLGKSLTLPD
;
A
#
# COMPACT_ATOMS: atom_id res chain seq x y z
N MET A 1 64.38 -9.73 54.67
CA MET A 1 63.52 -9.19 53.59
C MET A 1 64.17 -7.92 53.05
N PRO A 2 64.50 -7.81 51.75
CA PRO A 2 65.04 -6.57 51.21
C PRO A 2 63.88 -5.58 50.95
N PRO A 3 64.06 -4.27 51.22
CA PRO A 3 63.00 -3.29 51.00
C PRO A 3 62.81 -3.04 49.49
N LYS A 4 61.56 -3.13 49.04
CA LYS A 4 61.12 -2.82 47.67
C LYS A 4 61.56 -1.40 47.27
N LYS A 5 62.48 -1.31 46.30
CA LYS A 5 62.82 -0.07 45.59
C LYS A 5 61.59 0.46 44.85
N ARG A 6 60.79 1.32 45.48
CA ARG A 6 59.70 2.05 44.81
C ARG A 6 60.31 3.00 43.78
N SER A 7 59.99 2.81 42.50
CA SER A 7 60.59 3.52 41.37
C SER A 7 60.59 5.04 41.59
N HIS A 8 61.79 5.61 41.64
CA HIS A 8 62.01 7.04 41.81
C HIS A 8 61.68 7.82 40.51
N ILE A 9 61.75 7.12 39.37
CA ILE A 9 61.57 7.67 38.01
C ILE A 9 60.13 8.17 37.77
N GLY A 10 59.10 7.48 38.28
CA GLY A 10 57.70 7.89 38.10
C GLY A 10 57.27 9.11 38.95
N ARG A 11 58.01 9.42 40.04
CA ARG A 11 57.71 10.57 40.90
C ARG A 11 58.24 11.88 40.33
N HIS A 12 59.39 11.84 39.67
CA HIS A 12 59.98 13.03 39.01
C HIS A 12 59.17 13.48 37.79
N THR A 13 58.62 12.54 37.03
CA THR A 13 57.74 12.85 35.88
C THR A 13 56.37 13.36 36.32
N ALA A 14 55.78 12.79 37.36
CA ALA A 14 54.51 13.26 37.93
C ALA A 14 54.64 14.65 38.59
N ALA A 15 55.72 14.89 39.34
CA ALA A 15 55.97 16.19 39.96
C ALA A 15 56.27 17.28 38.91
N ALA A 16 57.01 16.96 37.85
CA ALA A 16 57.24 17.86 36.73
C ALA A 16 55.93 18.15 35.96
N ALA A 17 55.10 17.13 35.71
CA ALA A 17 53.80 17.29 35.08
C ALA A 17 52.86 18.16 35.94
N ALA A 18 52.83 17.96 37.26
CA ALA A 18 52.05 18.78 38.18
C ALA A 18 52.53 20.24 38.22
N LYS A 19 53.85 20.48 38.22
CA LYS A 19 54.42 21.83 38.15
C LYS A 19 54.10 22.52 36.82
N LYS A 20 54.15 21.76 35.71
CA LYS A 20 53.74 22.25 34.38
C LYS A 20 52.25 22.59 34.36
N ALA A 21 51.39 21.70 34.86
CA ALA A 21 49.94 21.92 34.95
C ALA A 21 49.61 23.16 35.80
N LYS A 22 50.27 23.34 36.95
CA LYS A 22 50.08 24.52 37.81
C LYS A 22 50.46 25.81 37.09
N ARG A 23 51.58 25.83 36.36
CA ARG A 23 51.99 26.99 35.55
C ARG A 23 51.00 27.26 34.42
N SER A 24 50.55 26.22 33.71
CA SER A 24 49.54 26.36 32.66
C SER A 24 48.22 26.90 33.19
N ALA A 25 47.79 26.46 34.38
CA ALA A 25 46.58 26.97 35.03
C ALA A 25 46.69 28.45 35.40
N ILE A 26 47.82 28.87 35.97
CA ILE A 26 48.08 30.29 36.30
C ILE A 26 48.06 31.15 35.02
N ASN A 27 48.73 30.69 33.96
CA ASN A 27 48.73 31.40 32.68
C ASN A 27 47.33 31.48 32.06
N ALA A 28 46.56 30.38 32.10
CA ALA A 28 45.18 30.38 31.62
C ALA A 28 44.30 31.36 32.41
N SER A 29 44.46 31.44 33.74
CA SER A 29 43.73 32.41 34.56
C SER A 29 44.13 33.86 34.28
N ALA A 30 45.42 34.12 34.06
CA ALA A 30 45.90 35.46 33.71
C ALA A 30 45.35 35.92 32.34
N VAL A 31 45.34 35.01 31.36
CA VAL A 31 44.76 35.28 30.04
C VAL A 31 43.24 35.48 30.13
N ALA A 32 42.54 34.70 30.96
CA ALA A 32 41.11 34.87 31.18
C ALA A 32 40.79 36.21 31.83
N ALA A 33 41.54 36.61 32.86
CA ALA A 33 41.41 37.90 33.52
C ALA A 33 41.67 39.05 32.55
N GLN A 34 42.75 38.97 31.76
CA GLN A 34 43.06 39.96 30.72
C GLN A 34 41.90 40.09 29.72
N ARG A 35 41.40 38.96 29.19
CA ARG A 35 40.27 38.94 28.24
C ARG A 35 38.98 39.50 28.82
N ALA A 36 38.76 39.38 30.12
CA ALA A 36 37.61 39.93 30.82
C ALA A 36 37.73 41.45 31.03
N SER A 37 38.95 41.96 31.15
CA SER A 37 39.23 43.40 31.30
C SER A 37 39.37 44.17 29.98
N ASP A 38 39.36 43.48 28.85
CA ASP A 38 39.47 44.10 27.53
C ASP A 38 38.32 45.06 27.25
N ASP A 39 38.65 46.23 26.73
CA ASP A 39 37.66 47.11 26.12
C ASP A 39 37.19 46.55 24.74
N PRO A 40 36.07 47.07 24.19
CA PRO A 40 35.55 46.60 22.90
C PRO A 40 36.53 46.75 21.72
N GLN A 41 37.40 47.77 21.72
CA GLN A 41 38.39 47.99 20.65
C GLN A 41 39.52 46.97 20.75
N GLN A 42 40.06 46.73 21.95
CA GLN A 42 41.06 45.69 22.22
C GLN A 42 40.53 44.31 21.86
N ARG A 43 39.27 44.02 22.19
CA ARG A 43 38.59 42.79 21.80
C ARG A 43 38.46 42.68 20.29
N ALA A 44 38.07 43.74 19.60
CA ALA A 44 37.92 43.76 18.15
C ALA A 44 39.27 43.55 17.44
N THR A 45 40.33 44.26 17.86
CA THR A 45 41.69 44.08 17.33
C THR A 45 42.18 42.65 17.51
N ARG A 46 42.00 42.05 18.70
CA ARG A 46 42.38 40.64 18.91
C ARG A 46 41.60 39.69 18.01
N LEU A 47 40.29 39.88 17.85
CA LEU A 47 39.48 39.04 16.96
C LEU A 47 39.93 39.18 15.50
N ALA A 48 40.26 40.39 15.06
CA ALA A 48 40.81 40.64 13.73
C ALA A 48 42.18 39.96 13.54
N THR A 49 43.08 40.03 14.52
CA THR A 49 44.37 39.30 14.49
C THR A 49 44.16 37.80 14.42
N ASN A 50 43.24 37.24 15.23
CA ASN A 50 42.93 35.81 15.18
C ASN A 50 42.33 35.39 13.83
N ALA A 51 41.48 36.21 13.23
CA ALA A 51 40.91 35.96 11.91
C ALA A 51 41.99 36.01 10.81
N ALA A 52 42.96 36.92 10.92
CA ALA A 52 44.08 37.01 10.00
C ALA A 52 44.99 35.76 10.08
N VAL A 53 45.29 35.30 11.30
CA VAL A 53 46.03 34.04 11.52
C VAL A 53 45.25 32.85 10.96
N ALA A 54 43.95 32.76 11.22
CA ALA A 54 43.11 31.70 10.67
C ALA A 54 43.06 31.71 9.13
N SER A 55 43.11 32.89 8.52
CA SER A 55 43.16 33.04 7.06
C SER A 55 44.51 32.58 6.48
N TYR A 56 45.60 32.88 7.16
CA TYR A 56 46.93 32.39 6.80
C TYR A 56 47.02 30.85 6.95
N ASP A 57 46.46 30.30 8.02
CA ASP A 57 46.35 28.86 8.24
C ASP A 57 45.45 28.21 7.16
N ALA A 58 44.36 28.86 6.76
CA ALA A 58 43.52 28.37 5.67
C ALA A 58 44.28 28.34 4.33
N ALA A 59 45.09 29.36 4.04
CA ALA A 59 45.91 29.43 2.83
C ALA A 59 47.03 28.37 2.82
N THR A 60 47.75 28.21 3.93
CA THR A 60 48.79 27.18 4.05
C THR A 60 48.23 25.77 3.95
N THR A 61 47.01 25.57 4.46
CA THR A 61 46.36 24.26 4.40
C THR A 61 45.66 23.95 3.08
N ALA A 62 45.40 24.96 2.25
CA ALA A 62 45.02 24.73 0.85
C ALA A 62 46.14 24.01 0.08
N SER A 63 47.40 24.22 0.48
CA SER A 63 48.59 23.54 -0.03
C SER A 63 48.88 22.19 0.64
N ASP A 64 48.07 21.74 1.60
CA ASP A 64 48.26 20.43 2.23
C ASP A 64 48.05 19.29 1.22
N GLY A 65 48.91 18.27 1.32
CA GLY A 65 48.73 17.01 0.61
C GLY A 65 47.42 16.29 1.00
N LEU A 66 46.95 15.40 0.11
CA LEU A 66 45.69 14.68 0.26
C LEU A 66 45.59 13.92 1.59
N GLU A 67 46.69 13.36 2.09
CA GLU A 67 46.70 12.60 3.34
C GLU A 67 46.45 13.49 4.57
N THR A 68 47.11 14.65 4.65
CA THR A 68 46.92 15.62 5.75
C THR A 68 45.50 16.17 5.74
N ARG A 69 44.98 16.51 4.55
CA ARG A 69 43.59 16.96 4.38
C ARG A 69 42.58 15.89 4.79
N SER A 70 42.83 14.64 4.42
CA SER A 70 41.99 13.50 4.79
C SER A 70 41.97 13.28 6.31
N LYS A 71 43.13 13.26 6.96
CA LYS A 71 43.25 13.14 8.43
C LYS A 71 42.49 14.25 9.14
N ARG A 72 42.63 15.51 8.70
CA ARG A 72 41.89 16.63 9.29
C ARG A 72 40.38 16.49 9.09
N SER A 73 39.94 16.10 7.90
CA SER A 73 38.52 15.88 7.61
C SER A 73 37.94 14.78 8.50
N ALA A 74 38.68 13.69 8.72
CA ALA A 74 38.29 12.61 9.63
C ALA A 74 38.20 13.06 11.09
N ILE A 75 39.15 13.88 11.57
CA ILE A 75 39.12 14.46 12.91
C ILE A 75 37.89 15.37 13.07
N ASN A 76 37.64 16.26 12.10
CA ASN A 76 36.49 17.16 12.12
C ASN A 76 35.16 16.39 12.09
N ALA A 77 35.04 15.37 11.24
CA ALA A 77 33.86 14.51 11.18
C ALA A 77 33.62 13.79 12.52
N SER A 78 34.69 13.30 13.15
CA SER A 78 34.62 12.63 14.46
C SER A 78 34.22 13.59 15.58
N ALA A 79 34.75 14.81 15.58
CA ALA A 79 34.39 15.85 16.54
C ALA A 79 32.91 16.25 16.40
N VAL A 80 32.43 16.44 15.17
CA VAL A 80 31.00 16.72 14.88
C VAL A 80 30.11 15.55 15.31
N ALA A 81 30.53 14.31 15.07
CA ALA A 81 29.79 13.13 15.51
C ALA A 81 29.70 13.05 17.04
N ALA A 82 30.81 13.28 17.75
CA ALA A 82 30.84 13.30 19.21
C ALA A 82 29.96 14.42 19.77
N GLN A 83 30.02 15.63 19.20
CA GLN A 83 29.17 16.75 19.57
C GLN A 83 27.69 16.39 19.40
N ARG A 84 27.30 15.83 18.25
CA ARG A 84 25.92 15.41 17.96
C ARG A 84 25.43 14.31 18.89
N ALA A 85 26.31 13.39 19.30
CA ALA A 85 25.98 12.33 20.24
C ALA A 85 25.74 12.87 21.66
N SER A 86 26.39 13.98 22.02
CA SER A 86 26.22 14.67 23.31
C SER A 86 25.12 15.73 23.32
N GLU A 87 24.44 15.98 22.18
CA GLU A 87 23.36 16.96 22.10
C GLU A 87 22.17 16.54 22.97
N ASP A 88 21.67 17.49 23.78
CA ASP A 88 20.37 17.33 24.42
C ASP A 88 19.22 17.49 23.38
N PRO A 89 17.98 17.08 23.72
CA PRO A 89 16.86 17.19 22.80
C PRO A 89 16.56 18.61 22.32
N GLN A 90 16.80 19.63 23.15
CA GLN A 90 16.54 21.03 22.81
C GLN A 90 17.58 21.56 21.83
N GLN A 91 18.86 21.28 22.06
CA GLN A 91 19.96 21.57 21.14
C GLN A 91 19.73 20.88 19.79
N ARG A 92 19.32 19.61 19.81
CA ARG A 92 18.97 18.87 18.59
C ARG A 92 17.79 19.51 17.86
N ALA A 93 16.73 19.91 18.56
CA ALA A 93 15.57 20.56 17.97
C ALA A 93 15.94 21.90 17.33
N THR A 94 16.71 22.74 18.03
CA THR A 94 17.22 24.01 17.50
C THR A 94 18.06 23.79 16.24
N ARG A 95 19.01 22.85 16.26
CA ARG A 95 19.83 22.52 15.09
C ARG A 95 18.99 22.05 13.90
N LEU A 96 17.99 21.19 14.13
CA LEU A 96 17.11 20.72 13.06
C LEU A 96 16.23 21.84 12.50
N ALA A 97 15.74 22.74 13.35
CA ALA A 97 15.00 23.92 12.93
C ALA A 97 15.86 24.87 12.09
N THR A 98 17.12 25.14 12.50
CA THR A 98 18.08 25.93 11.71
C THR A 98 18.36 25.27 10.36
N ASN A 99 18.59 23.95 10.33
CA ASN A 99 18.80 23.22 9.08
C ASN A 99 17.59 23.31 8.15
N ALA A 100 16.37 23.22 8.68
CA ALA A 100 15.13 23.36 7.92
C ALA A 100 14.94 24.79 7.38
N ALA A 101 15.33 25.80 8.14
CA ALA A 101 15.31 27.20 7.69
C ALA A 101 16.30 27.45 6.54
N VAL A 102 17.53 26.92 6.65
CA VAL A 102 18.52 26.98 5.55
C VAL A 102 18.01 26.24 4.31
N ALA A 103 17.46 25.03 4.48
CA ALA A 103 16.89 24.28 3.36
C ALA A 103 15.71 25.01 2.70
N SER A 104 14.89 25.73 3.48
CA SER A 104 13.82 26.57 2.96
C SER A 104 14.35 27.77 2.16
N TYR A 105 15.43 28.41 2.65
CA TYR A 105 16.10 29.49 1.94
C TYR A 105 16.72 28.99 0.62
N ASP A 106 17.38 27.84 0.63
CA ASP A 106 17.92 27.20 -0.57
C ASP A 106 16.79 26.80 -1.54
N ALA A 107 15.66 26.28 -1.03
CA ALA A 107 14.51 25.99 -1.88
C ALA A 107 13.98 27.27 -2.57
N ALA A 108 13.90 28.38 -1.83
CA ALA A 108 13.52 29.68 -2.38
C ALA A 108 14.54 30.22 -3.39
N SER A 109 15.84 30.11 -3.12
CA SER A 109 16.89 30.53 -4.07
C SER A 109 16.84 29.69 -5.35
N THR A 110 16.53 28.40 -5.23
CA THR A 110 16.41 27.53 -6.39
C THR A 110 15.15 27.74 -7.23
N ALA A 111 14.15 28.49 -6.73
CA ALA A 111 13.03 28.97 -7.54
C ALA A 111 13.49 30.00 -8.57
N SER A 112 14.55 30.76 -8.24
CA SER A 112 15.22 31.71 -9.13
C SER A 112 16.27 31.06 -10.06
N ASP A 113 16.49 29.75 -9.96
CA ASP A 113 17.41 29.05 -10.87
C ASP A 113 16.96 29.20 -12.33
N GLY A 114 17.93 29.47 -13.20
CA GLY A 114 17.76 29.38 -14.64
C GLY A 114 17.40 27.95 -15.11
N PRO A 115 16.87 27.80 -16.33
CA PRO A 115 16.39 26.52 -16.84
C PRO A 115 17.48 25.44 -16.89
N GLU A 116 18.74 25.82 -17.16
CA GLU A 116 19.86 24.88 -17.23
C GLU A 116 20.22 24.29 -15.85
N THR A 117 20.35 25.12 -14.83
CA THR A 117 20.61 24.69 -13.45
C THR A 117 19.50 23.79 -12.92
N ARG A 118 18.24 24.17 -13.20
CA ARG A 118 17.06 23.34 -12.88
C ARG A 118 17.10 21.99 -13.58
N SER A 119 17.43 21.98 -14.87
CA SER A 119 17.55 20.75 -15.67
C SER A 119 18.63 19.81 -15.10
N LYS A 120 19.83 20.32 -14.82
CA LYS A 120 20.93 19.53 -14.23
C LYS A 120 20.53 18.92 -12.88
N ARG A 121 19.90 19.72 -12.01
CA ARG A 121 19.40 19.24 -10.71
C ARG A 121 18.33 18.16 -10.86
N ASN A 122 17.39 18.33 -11.78
CA ASN A 122 16.37 17.32 -12.06
C ASN A 122 16.99 16.02 -12.59
N ALA A 123 18.01 16.11 -13.46
CA ALA A 123 18.72 14.94 -13.97
C ALA A 123 19.47 14.19 -12.85
N ILE A 124 20.14 14.91 -11.94
CA ILE A 124 20.79 14.33 -10.77
C ILE A 124 19.78 13.62 -9.86
N ASN A 125 18.66 14.28 -9.55
CA ASN A 125 17.59 13.71 -8.73
C ASN A 125 16.98 12.46 -9.37
N ALA A 126 16.69 12.51 -10.68
CA ALA A 126 16.18 11.35 -11.41
C ALA A 126 17.17 10.18 -11.39
N SER A 127 18.46 10.46 -11.55
CA SER A 127 19.53 9.45 -11.48
C SER A 127 19.65 8.84 -10.08
N ALA A 128 19.58 9.65 -9.03
CA ALA A 128 19.60 9.19 -7.64
C ALA A 128 18.38 8.29 -7.33
N VAL A 129 17.19 8.68 -7.77
CA VAL A 129 15.97 7.87 -7.62
C VAL A 129 16.08 6.56 -8.41
N ALA A 130 16.64 6.58 -9.62
CA ALA A 130 16.86 5.38 -10.41
C ALA A 130 17.85 4.42 -9.71
N ALA A 131 18.97 4.94 -9.20
CA ALA A 131 19.94 4.16 -8.45
C ALA A 131 19.33 3.56 -7.18
N GLN A 132 18.57 4.36 -6.41
CA GLN A 132 17.86 3.88 -5.23
C GLN A 132 16.87 2.77 -5.58
N ARG A 133 16.09 2.91 -6.65
CA ARG A 133 15.14 1.88 -7.10
C ARG A 133 15.83 0.61 -7.59
N ALA A 134 17.02 0.73 -8.18
CA ALA A 134 17.82 -0.41 -8.62
C ALA A 134 18.44 -1.17 -7.44
N SER A 135 18.70 -0.50 -6.32
CA SER A 135 19.20 -1.12 -5.08
C SER A 135 18.11 -1.57 -4.11
N GLU A 136 16.83 -1.34 -4.43
CA GLU A 136 15.70 -1.81 -3.62
C GLU A 136 15.68 -3.35 -3.56
N ASP A 137 15.56 -3.89 -2.35
CA ASP A 137 15.20 -5.29 -2.17
C ASP A 137 13.72 -5.54 -2.54
N PRO A 138 13.29 -6.80 -2.73
CA PRO A 138 11.91 -7.10 -3.09
C PRO A 138 10.85 -6.60 -2.09
N GLN A 139 11.18 -6.54 -0.79
CA GLN A 139 10.25 -6.10 0.26
C GLN A 139 10.08 -4.58 0.25
N GLN A 140 11.17 -3.83 0.07
CA GLN A 140 11.17 -2.38 -0.14
C GLN A 140 10.36 -2.03 -1.39
N ARG A 141 10.60 -2.74 -2.49
CA ARG A 141 9.84 -2.57 -3.74
C ARG A 141 8.35 -2.84 -3.55
N ALA A 142 7.99 -3.95 -2.88
CA ALA A 142 6.60 -4.30 -2.61
C ALA A 142 5.91 -3.23 -1.75
N THR A 143 6.59 -2.76 -0.70
CA THR A 143 6.08 -1.70 0.19
C THR A 143 5.84 -0.40 -0.59
N ARG A 144 6.80 0.02 -1.43
CA ARG A 144 6.65 1.21 -2.27
C ARG A 144 5.47 1.08 -3.25
N LEU A 145 5.30 -0.08 -3.89
CA LEU A 145 4.18 -0.32 -4.81
C LEU A 145 2.84 -0.33 -4.08
N ALA A 146 2.77 -0.91 -2.89
CA ALA A 146 1.57 -0.88 -2.05
C ALA A 146 1.20 0.56 -1.65
N THR A 147 2.18 1.37 -1.23
CA THR A 147 1.97 2.79 -0.93
C THR A 147 1.48 3.56 -2.16
N ASN A 148 2.09 3.34 -3.33
CA ASN A 148 1.63 3.97 -4.58
C ASN A 148 0.20 3.59 -4.95
N ALA A 149 -0.18 2.32 -4.76
CA ALA A 149 -1.55 1.86 -5.01
C ALA A 149 -2.56 2.49 -4.03
N ALA A 150 -2.18 2.64 -2.75
CA ALA A 150 -3.01 3.32 -1.76
C ALA A 150 -3.23 4.80 -2.10
N VAL A 151 -2.17 5.52 -2.51
CA VAL A 151 -2.28 6.92 -2.97
C VAL A 151 -3.16 7.02 -4.21
N ALA A 152 -2.96 6.16 -5.22
CA ALA A 152 -3.79 6.14 -6.42
C ALA A 152 -5.28 5.86 -6.11
N SER A 153 -5.56 5.01 -5.11
CA SER A 153 -6.91 4.73 -4.66
C SER A 153 -7.54 5.94 -3.97
N TYR A 154 -6.77 6.64 -3.14
CA TYR A 154 -7.20 7.88 -2.49
C TYR A 154 -7.49 8.97 -3.53
N ASP A 155 -6.61 9.17 -4.51
CA ASP A 155 -6.81 10.14 -5.59
C ASP A 155 -8.03 9.79 -6.45
N ALA A 156 -8.24 8.50 -6.75
CA ALA A 156 -9.44 8.04 -7.46
C ALA A 156 -10.72 8.34 -6.68
N ALA A 157 -10.72 8.12 -5.36
CA ALA A 157 -11.84 8.46 -4.49
C ALA A 157 -12.07 9.98 -4.41
N SER A 158 -11.01 10.77 -4.24
CA SER A 158 -11.10 12.23 -4.19
C SER A 158 -11.63 12.84 -5.48
N THR A 159 -11.38 12.18 -6.61
CA THR A 159 -11.81 12.66 -7.92
C THR A 159 -13.16 12.10 -8.37
N ALA A 160 -13.75 11.18 -7.60
CA ALA A 160 -15.13 10.78 -7.78
C ALA A 160 -16.08 11.97 -7.58
N SER A 161 -15.70 12.92 -6.71
CA SER A 161 -16.41 14.17 -6.44
C SER A 161 -16.14 15.29 -7.46
N ASP A 162 -15.32 15.05 -8.50
CA ASP A 162 -15.05 16.06 -9.52
C ASP A 162 -16.32 16.46 -10.28
N GLY A 163 -16.43 17.75 -10.60
CA GLY A 163 -17.47 18.27 -11.47
C GLY A 163 -17.41 17.66 -12.89
N PRO A 164 -18.52 17.75 -13.65
CA PRO A 164 -18.63 17.13 -14.98
C PRO A 164 -17.57 17.63 -15.97
N GLU A 165 -17.17 18.91 -15.88
CA GLU A 165 -16.16 19.49 -16.76
C GLU A 165 -14.76 18.90 -16.52
N THR A 166 -14.32 18.81 -15.25
CA THR A 166 -13.04 18.20 -14.86
C THR A 166 -13.00 16.72 -15.24
N ARG A 167 -14.09 15.99 -15.01
CA ARG A 167 -14.23 14.59 -15.43
C ARG A 167 -14.12 14.44 -16.94
N SER A 168 -14.80 15.31 -17.70
CA SER A 168 -14.75 15.32 -19.17
C SER A 168 -13.33 15.57 -19.70
N LYS A 169 -12.64 16.61 -19.21
CA LYS A 169 -11.25 16.90 -19.59
C LYS A 169 -10.31 15.73 -19.31
N ARG A 170 -10.45 15.08 -18.16
CA ARG A 170 -9.64 13.89 -17.82
C ARG A 170 -9.93 12.71 -18.75
N SER A 171 -11.20 12.44 -19.04
CA SER A 171 -11.59 11.39 -19.98
C SER A 171 -11.04 11.66 -21.38
N ALA A 172 -11.07 12.91 -21.83
CA ALA A 172 -10.48 13.32 -23.11
C ALA A 172 -8.96 13.06 -23.14
N ILE A 173 -8.23 13.49 -22.11
CA ILE A 173 -6.78 13.24 -21.99
C ILE A 173 -6.48 11.73 -22.02
N LYS A 174 -7.24 10.92 -21.27
CA LYS A 174 -7.09 9.46 -21.26
C LYS A 174 -7.35 8.85 -22.65
N ALA A 175 -8.40 9.29 -23.33
CA ALA A 175 -8.74 8.82 -24.68
C ALA A 175 -7.64 9.19 -25.69
N SER A 176 -7.12 10.43 -25.63
CA SER A 176 -6.00 10.87 -26.47
C SER A 176 -4.72 10.09 -26.21
N ALA A 177 -4.39 9.80 -24.94
CA ALA A 177 -3.24 8.98 -24.59
C ALA A 177 -3.36 7.54 -25.14
N VAL A 178 -4.55 6.93 -25.02
CA VAL A 178 -4.82 5.60 -25.59
C VAL A 178 -4.74 5.61 -27.12
N ALA A 179 -5.25 6.67 -27.77
CA ALA A 179 -5.15 6.82 -29.22
C ALA A 179 -3.70 6.96 -29.68
N ALA A 180 -2.90 7.79 -29.00
CA ALA A 180 -1.47 7.95 -29.29
C ALA A 180 -0.70 6.63 -29.09
N GLN A 181 -0.96 5.93 -27.99
CA GLN A 181 -0.37 4.62 -27.72
C GLN A 181 -0.68 3.64 -28.85
N ARG A 182 -1.96 3.54 -29.27
CA ARG A 182 -2.40 2.67 -30.36
C ARG A 182 -1.79 3.04 -31.71
N ALA A 183 -1.55 4.32 -31.97
CA ALA A 183 -0.90 4.78 -33.19
C ALA A 183 0.60 4.41 -33.23
N SER A 184 1.24 4.31 -32.05
CA SER A 184 2.64 3.90 -31.91
C SER A 184 2.86 2.39 -31.77
N GLU A 185 1.78 1.59 -31.71
CA GLU A 185 1.88 0.13 -31.59
C GLU A 185 2.55 -0.48 -32.82
N ASP A 186 3.49 -1.41 -32.61
CA ASP A 186 3.95 -2.28 -33.68
C ASP A 186 2.91 -3.36 -34.03
N SER A 187 3.16 -4.11 -35.10
CA SER A 187 2.23 -5.14 -35.58
C SER A 187 2.00 -6.27 -34.58
N GLN A 188 3.03 -6.65 -33.81
CA GLN A 188 2.96 -7.72 -32.81
C GLN A 188 2.16 -7.28 -31.57
N GLN A 189 2.40 -6.06 -31.10
CA GLN A 189 1.65 -5.42 -30.02
C GLN A 189 0.17 -5.29 -30.40
N ARG A 190 -0.11 -4.83 -31.62
CA ARG A 190 -1.48 -4.72 -32.14
C ARG A 190 -2.17 -6.08 -32.23
N ALA A 191 -1.49 -7.10 -32.77
CA ALA A 191 -2.03 -8.46 -32.87
C ALA A 191 -2.34 -9.05 -31.50
N THR A 192 -1.42 -8.92 -30.54
CA THR A 192 -1.58 -9.39 -29.16
C THR A 192 -2.76 -8.70 -28.47
N ARG A 193 -2.90 -7.38 -28.64
CA ARG A 193 -4.04 -6.63 -28.09
C ARG A 193 -5.37 -7.09 -28.69
N LEU A 194 -5.43 -7.27 -30.01
CA LEU A 194 -6.65 -7.72 -30.68
C LEU A 194 -7.03 -9.14 -30.25
N ALA A 195 -6.07 -10.05 -30.14
CA ALA A 195 -6.29 -11.40 -29.62
C ALA A 195 -6.79 -11.37 -28.17
N THR A 196 -6.19 -10.54 -27.32
CA THR A 196 -6.61 -10.39 -25.92
C THR A 196 -8.03 -9.83 -25.82
N ASN A 197 -8.36 -8.83 -26.64
CA ASN A 197 -9.72 -8.28 -26.70
C ASN A 197 -10.73 -9.33 -27.19
N ALA A 198 -10.40 -10.09 -28.22
CA ALA A 198 -11.26 -11.15 -28.72
C ALA A 198 -11.51 -12.24 -27.66
N ALA A 199 -10.46 -12.65 -26.94
CA ALA A 199 -10.57 -13.59 -25.83
C ALA A 199 -11.43 -13.04 -24.68
N ALA A 200 -11.24 -11.77 -24.31
CA ALA A 200 -12.04 -11.12 -23.27
C ALA A 200 -13.52 -10.98 -23.69
N THR A 201 -13.79 -10.62 -24.95
CA THR A 201 -15.15 -10.58 -25.49
C THR A 201 -15.78 -11.96 -25.49
N ALA A 202 -15.06 -12.99 -25.93
CA ALA A 202 -15.55 -14.38 -25.91
C ALA A 202 -15.82 -14.89 -24.47
N ALA A 203 -14.95 -14.56 -23.51
CA ALA A 203 -15.16 -14.92 -22.11
C ALA A 203 -16.37 -14.20 -21.50
N SER A 204 -16.58 -12.93 -21.86
CA SER A 204 -17.74 -12.14 -21.43
C SER A 204 -19.04 -12.71 -22.01
N THR A 205 -19.09 -12.98 -23.31
CA THR A 205 -20.27 -13.57 -23.94
C THR A 205 -20.55 -14.97 -23.40
N PHE A 206 -19.54 -15.80 -23.18
CA PHE A 206 -19.74 -17.10 -22.55
C PHE A 206 -20.32 -16.97 -21.13
N SER A 207 -19.82 -16.02 -20.34
CA SER A 207 -20.31 -15.78 -18.98
C SER A 207 -21.76 -15.31 -18.95
N THR A 208 -22.16 -14.41 -19.87
CA THR A 208 -23.56 -13.95 -19.95
C THR A 208 -24.50 -15.06 -20.43
N HIS A 209 -24.10 -15.86 -21.42
CA HIS A 209 -24.92 -16.96 -21.93
C HIS A 209 -25.02 -18.12 -20.92
N SER A 210 -23.97 -18.38 -20.13
CA SER A 210 -24.02 -19.35 -19.03
C SER A 210 -24.99 -18.89 -17.95
N HIS A 211 -24.93 -17.61 -17.54
CA HIS A 211 -25.83 -17.07 -16.54
C HIS A 211 -27.31 -17.10 -16.99
N ASP A 212 -27.59 -16.75 -18.24
CA ASP A 212 -28.94 -16.83 -18.79
C ASP A 212 -29.43 -18.29 -18.89
N SER A 213 -28.56 -19.22 -19.30
CA SER A 213 -28.89 -20.64 -19.39
C SER A 213 -29.22 -21.24 -18.01
N ASP A 214 -28.44 -20.90 -16.98
CA ASP A 214 -28.69 -21.34 -15.60
C ASP A 214 -29.98 -20.75 -15.04
N GLN A 215 -30.28 -19.50 -15.38
CA GLN A 215 -31.51 -18.83 -14.98
C GLN A 215 -32.74 -19.45 -15.69
N GLN A 216 -32.62 -19.81 -16.97
CA GLN A 216 -33.66 -20.54 -17.70
C GLN A 216 -33.85 -21.97 -17.17
N ARG A 217 -32.77 -22.69 -16.85
CA ARG A 217 -32.84 -24.04 -16.28
C ARG A 217 -33.50 -24.05 -14.91
N SER A 218 -33.19 -23.05 -14.07
CA SER A 218 -33.79 -22.84 -12.76
C SER A 218 -35.30 -22.56 -12.84
N THR A 219 -35.72 -21.69 -13.77
CA THR A 219 -37.14 -21.39 -13.98
C THR A 219 -37.91 -22.60 -14.52
N PHE A 220 -37.33 -23.36 -15.44
CA PHE A 220 -37.92 -24.60 -15.95
C PHE A 220 -38.10 -25.66 -14.85
N GLN A 221 -37.10 -25.86 -13.98
CA GLN A 221 -37.22 -26.77 -12.85
C GLN A 221 -38.26 -26.33 -11.82
N ARG A 222 -38.34 -25.03 -11.51
CA ARG A 222 -39.40 -24.49 -10.62
C ARG A 222 -40.79 -24.70 -11.20
N ASN A 223 -40.97 -24.48 -12.51
CA ASN A 223 -42.25 -24.67 -13.17
C ASN A 223 -42.63 -26.15 -13.25
N SER A 224 -41.66 -27.04 -13.48
CA SER A 224 -41.87 -28.49 -13.47
C SER A 224 -42.27 -28.97 -12.07
N ARG A 225 -41.59 -28.52 -11.02
CA ARG A 225 -41.96 -28.82 -9.62
C ARG A 225 -43.36 -28.31 -9.29
N ARG A 226 -43.73 -27.09 -9.72
CA ARG A 226 -45.08 -26.54 -9.54
C ARG A 226 -46.15 -27.38 -10.23
N ARG A 227 -45.88 -27.86 -11.46
CA ARG A 227 -46.81 -28.75 -12.18
C ARG A 227 -46.98 -30.07 -11.45
N VAL A 228 -45.89 -30.69 -10.99
CA VAL A 228 -45.93 -31.94 -10.22
C VAL A 228 -46.65 -31.77 -8.88
N THR A 229 -46.45 -30.65 -8.17
CA THR A 229 -47.19 -30.37 -6.93
C THR A 229 -48.66 -30.09 -7.20
N ASN A 230 -49.00 -29.43 -8.30
CA ASN A 230 -50.40 -29.17 -8.67
C ASN A 230 -51.11 -30.46 -9.10
N THR A 231 -50.48 -31.32 -9.90
CA THR A 231 -51.05 -32.63 -10.25
C THR A 231 -51.17 -33.54 -9.03
N LEU A 232 -50.17 -33.58 -8.14
CA LEU A 232 -50.28 -34.31 -6.87
C LEU A 232 -51.36 -33.73 -5.93
N SER A 233 -51.58 -32.41 -5.92
CA SER A 233 -52.64 -31.78 -5.13
C SER A 233 -54.04 -32.06 -5.68
N LEU A 234 -54.17 -32.20 -7.00
CA LEU A 234 -55.41 -32.59 -7.66
C LEU A 234 -55.70 -34.08 -7.43
N LEU A 235 -54.69 -34.95 -7.54
CA LEU A 235 -54.78 -36.36 -7.17
C LEU A 235 -55.06 -36.57 -5.67
N ARG A 236 -54.54 -35.72 -4.78
CA ARG A 236 -54.86 -35.78 -3.34
C ARG A 236 -56.27 -35.31 -2.99
N ARG A 237 -56.92 -34.52 -3.85
CA ARG A 237 -58.29 -34.04 -3.63
C ARG A 237 -59.36 -34.95 -4.21
N SER A 238 -59.00 -35.90 -5.07
CA SER A 238 -59.96 -36.77 -5.76
C SER A 238 -59.91 -38.23 -5.34
N ILE A 239 -59.51 -38.56 -4.10
CA ILE A 239 -59.42 -39.96 -3.67
C ILE A 239 -59.86 -40.16 -2.21
N PRO A 240 -61.00 -40.86 -2.00
CA PRO A 240 -61.06 -41.97 -1.07
C PRO A 240 -61.07 -43.34 -1.76
N TYR A 241 -60.96 -43.44 -3.10
CA TYR A 241 -61.19 -44.70 -3.84
C TYR A 241 -60.02 -45.33 -4.63
N CYS A 242 -58.79 -44.83 -4.58
CA CYS A 242 -57.68 -45.34 -5.40
C CYS A 242 -56.64 -46.12 -4.58
N ARG A 243 -56.96 -46.54 -3.35
CA ARG A 243 -56.14 -47.53 -2.63
C ARG A 243 -56.32 -48.97 -3.15
N LEU A 244 -57.18 -49.20 -4.14
CA LEU A 244 -57.46 -50.53 -4.68
C LEU A 244 -56.93 -50.81 -6.09
N PHE A 245 -56.34 -49.84 -6.80
CA PHE A 245 -56.00 -50.04 -8.23
C PHE A 245 -54.51 -50.14 -8.58
N ILE A 246 -53.60 -50.08 -7.60
CA ILE A 246 -52.14 -50.28 -7.84
C ILE A 246 -51.67 -51.67 -7.37
N ALA A 247 -52.55 -52.50 -6.81
CA ALA A 247 -52.23 -53.90 -6.50
C ALA A 247 -52.54 -54.88 -7.65
N GLU A 248 -53.24 -54.44 -8.70
CA GLU A 248 -53.78 -55.35 -9.73
C GLU A 248 -53.11 -55.23 -11.12
N TYR A 249 -52.07 -54.40 -11.26
CA TYR A 249 -51.35 -54.21 -12.53
C TYR A 249 -49.85 -54.54 -12.47
N CYS A 250 -49.40 -55.27 -11.45
CA CYS A 250 -48.01 -55.77 -11.35
C CYS A 250 -47.88 -57.29 -11.40
N PHE A 251 -48.95 -58.05 -11.74
CA PHE A 251 -48.89 -59.51 -11.75
C PHE A 251 -49.20 -60.21 -13.08
N THR A 252 -49.30 -59.48 -14.19
CA THR A 252 -49.50 -60.11 -15.51
C THR A 252 -48.69 -59.41 -16.61
N LEU A 253 -47.36 -59.50 -16.51
CA LEU A 253 -46.49 -59.36 -17.69
C LEU A 253 -45.43 -60.47 -17.65
N ASN A 254 -45.37 -61.23 -18.74
CA ASN A 254 -44.56 -62.43 -18.96
C ASN A 254 -43.06 -62.18 -18.79
N PRO A 255 -42.28 -63.13 -18.21
CA PRO A 255 -40.86 -62.95 -17.91
C PRO A 255 -39.89 -63.43 -19.01
N GLU A 256 -40.29 -63.56 -20.29
CA GLU A 256 -39.42 -64.14 -21.34
C GLU A 256 -38.71 -63.14 -22.28
N GLU A 257 -38.91 -61.84 -22.10
CA GLU A 257 -38.04 -60.84 -22.69
C GLU A 257 -37.51 -59.97 -21.55
N TRP A 258 -36.35 -59.32 -21.73
CA TRP A 258 -35.57 -58.60 -20.71
C TRP A 258 -34.55 -59.47 -19.94
N GLY A 259 -33.41 -59.71 -20.59
CA GLY A 259 -32.15 -59.93 -19.89
C GLY A 259 -31.80 -58.74 -18.98
N ASP A 260 -31.28 -59.07 -17.78
CA ASP A 260 -30.77 -58.17 -16.73
C ASP A 260 -31.77 -57.26 -15.98
N ALA A 261 -32.80 -57.90 -15.41
CA ALA A 261 -33.71 -57.32 -14.42
C ALA A 261 -33.17 -57.31 -12.96
N GLN A 262 -31.87 -57.06 -12.74
CA GLN A 262 -31.29 -56.88 -11.40
C GLN A 262 -31.05 -55.40 -11.02
N GLY A 263 -30.91 -54.49 -12.00
CA GLY A 263 -30.68 -53.06 -11.71
C GLY A 263 -31.91 -52.30 -11.21
N ILE A 264 -33.11 -52.70 -11.63
CA ILE A 264 -34.36 -51.94 -11.37
C ILE A 264 -34.96 -52.26 -9.98
N LYS A 265 -34.70 -53.45 -9.42
CA LYS A 265 -35.15 -53.81 -8.07
C LYS A 265 -34.46 -52.99 -6.96
N ASN A 266 -33.19 -52.63 -7.14
CA ASN A 266 -32.44 -51.88 -6.13
C ASN A 266 -32.83 -50.40 -6.05
N ILE A 267 -33.29 -49.80 -7.16
CA ILE A 267 -33.73 -48.39 -7.17
C ILE A 267 -35.11 -48.21 -6.50
N LEU A 268 -35.97 -49.24 -6.56
CA LEU A 268 -37.29 -49.24 -5.95
C LEU A 268 -37.27 -49.56 -4.45
N LEU A 269 -36.28 -50.33 -3.96
CA LEU A 269 -36.12 -50.65 -2.54
C LEU A 269 -35.54 -49.49 -1.71
N ASP A 270 -34.64 -48.67 -2.28
CA ASP A 270 -34.04 -47.52 -1.58
C ASP A 270 -35.00 -46.34 -1.40
N MET A 271 -36.02 -46.20 -2.27
CA MET A 271 -37.03 -45.14 -2.14
C MET A 271 -38.12 -45.45 -1.09
N LEU A 272 -38.22 -46.70 -0.61
CA LEU A 272 -39.26 -47.13 0.33
C LEU A 272 -38.82 -47.19 1.80
N PHE A 273 -37.52 -47.05 2.10
CA PHE A 273 -36.97 -47.30 3.46
C PHE A 273 -36.15 -46.16 4.08
N HIS A 274 -36.36 -44.89 3.71
CA HIS A 274 -35.80 -43.75 4.47
C HIS A 274 -36.87 -42.72 4.84
N THR A 275 -37.51 -42.93 5.98
CA THR A 275 -38.17 -41.89 6.77
C THR A 275 -37.58 -41.91 8.19
N PRO A 276 -36.96 -40.83 8.69
CA PRO A 276 -36.75 -40.68 10.12
C PRO A 276 -37.96 -39.99 10.74
N TYR A 277 -38.61 -40.71 11.66
CA TYR A 277 -39.62 -40.19 12.59
C TYR A 277 -38.97 -39.23 13.61
N THR A 278 -39.73 -38.20 13.99
CA THR A 278 -39.40 -37.20 15.03
C THR A 278 -39.97 -37.64 16.39
N THR A 279 -39.38 -37.21 17.50
CA THR A 279 -40.11 -36.96 18.76
C THR A 279 -39.51 -35.80 19.58
N LYS A 280 -40.41 -35.09 20.28
CA LYS A 280 -40.29 -33.77 20.93
C LYS A 280 -39.81 -33.86 22.40
N ALA A 281 -39.31 -32.75 22.99
CA ALA A 281 -39.87 -32.14 24.21
C ALA A 281 -39.21 -30.82 24.66
N ASN A 282 -40.07 -29.87 25.05
CA ASN A 282 -39.95 -28.78 26.05
C ASN A 282 -39.23 -27.43 25.78
N LYS A 283 -40.06 -26.37 25.90
CA LYS A 283 -39.81 -24.92 26.16
C LYS A 283 -39.87 -24.68 27.70
N PRO A 284 -39.58 -23.49 28.30
CA PRO A 284 -39.74 -22.09 27.83
C PRO A 284 -38.46 -21.22 28.10
N GLU A 285 -38.30 -19.92 27.79
CA GLU A 285 -39.08 -18.69 28.06
C GLU A 285 -38.67 -17.54 27.10
N THR A 286 -39.52 -16.54 27.00
CA THR A 286 -39.41 -15.28 26.20
C THR A 286 -39.04 -14.08 27.13
N PRO A 287 -39.03 -12.76 26.76
CA PRO A 287 -39.36 -12.09 25.48
C PRO A 287 -38.54 -10.79 25.10
N LYS A 288 -38.97 -10.16 23.99
CA LYS A 288 -38.90 -8.72 23.58
C LYS A 288 -37.64 -8.27 22.81
N CYS A 289 -37.69 -7.49 21.72
CA CYS A 289 -38.65 -6.48 21.25
C CYS A 289 -38.80 -6.46 19.71
N VAL A 290 -39.96 -5.94 19.29
CA VAL A 290 -40.44 -5.66 17.93
C VAL A 290 -40.15 -4.20 17.57
N THR A 291 -39.84 -3.91 16.30
CA THR A 291 -40.38 -2.72 15.59
C THR A 291 -40.35 -2.89 14.07
N TYR A 292 -41.50 -2.63 13.46
CA TYR A 292 -41.84 -2.64 12.03
C TYR A 292 -41.45 -1.33 11.33
N SER A 293 -41.18 -1.36 10.01
CA SER A 293 -41.66 -0.32 9.08
C SER A 293 -41.60 -0.72 7.58
N LYS A 294 -42.81 -0.89 7.03
CA LYS A 294 -43.34 -0.60 5.67
C LYS A 294 -42.56 -0.96 4.38
N VAL A 295 -43.16 -1.94 3.71
CA VAL A 295 -43.19 -2.16 2.25
C VAL A 295 -43.94 -1.02 1.54
N ARG A 296 -43.39 -0.53 0.42
CA ARG A 296 -44.14 -0.03 -0.75
C ARG A 296 -43.41 -0.44 -2.03
N THR A 297 -43.82 -1.55 -2.62
CA THR A 297 -43.51 -1.93 -4.00
C THR A 297 -44.71 -1.53 -4.84
N THR A 298 -44.56 -0.50 -5.67
CA THR A 298 -45.56 -0.12 -6.66
C THR A 298 -45.24 -0.87 -7.95
N ILE A 299 -46.17 -1.75 -8.35
CA ILE A 299 -46.19 -2.40 -9.66
C ILE A 299 -46.83 -1.40 -10.64
N PHE A 300 -46.14 -1.08 -11.73
CA PHE A 300 -46.75 -0.48 -12.91
C PHE A 300 -46.59 -1.48 -14.07
N CYS A 301 -47.72 -2.00 -14.55
CA CYS A 301 -47.81 -2.74 -15.81
C CYS A 301 -48.47 -1.85 -16.87
N SER A 302 -47.82 -1.80 -18.03
CA SER A 302 -48.36 -1.77 -19.40
C SER A 302 -49.32 -0.66 -19.85
N LEU A 303 -48.85 0.09 -20.85
CA LEU A 303 -49.53 0.56 -22.09
C LEU A 303 -48.40 1.24 -22.91
N GLY A 304 -47.92 0.78 -24.06
CA GLY A 304 -48.62 0.40 -25.29
C GLY A 304 -48.62 1.59 -26.26
N LYS A 305 -47.66 1.63 -27.22
CA LYS A 305 -47.65 2.32 -28.55
C LYS A 305 -46.19 2.41 -29.05
N SER A 306 -45.81 1.62 -30.06
CA SER A 306 -45.86 1.91 -31.52
C SER A 306 -44.66 2.74 -31.99
N LEU A 307 -43.72 2.04 -32.62
CA LEU A 307 -42.61 2.56 -33.42
C LEU A 307 -43.13 2.88 -34.83
N THR A 308 -42.86 4.09 -35.32
CA THR A 308 -42.94 4.45 -36.75
C THR A 308 -41.51 4.53 -37.31
N LEU A 309 -41.25 3.75 -38.36
CA LEU A 309 -40.12 3.95 -39.28
C LEU A 309 -40.54 4.96 -40.36
N PRO A 310 -39.67 5.88 -40.79
CA PRO A 310 -39.88 6.64 -42.01
C PRO A 310 -39.24 5.94 -43.23
N ASP A 311 -39.89 6.11 -44.39
CA ASP A 311 -39.36 5.80 -45.73
C ASP A 311 -38.14 6.66 -46.09
#